data_AF-A0A662IB28-F1
#
_entry.id   AF-A0A662IB28-F1
#
_cell.length_a   1.000
_cell.length_b   1.000
_cell.length_c   1.000
_cell.angle_alpha   90.00
_cell.angle_beta   90.00
_cell.angle_gamma   90.00
#
_symmetry.space_group_name_H-M   'P 1'
#
loop_
_entity.id
_entity.type
_entity.pdbx_description
1 polymer ?
#
loop_
_entity_poly.entity_id
_entity_poly.type
_entity_poly.pdbx_seq_one_letter_code
_entity_poly.pdbx_strand_id
1 'polypeptide(L)'
;MRIGAEIRADVRVNGEPIGGASPQDALFNDIVNEVATDSLYISKVDKIVLVDSGGTERDSTTTLDYTDRTTESPPKVEIHGTIDITADYTVAKIRLYAGTKLYFETSWSRAVQNGDKVDVTVTVQVSGSGSVSGTTTGSLAGAGFAIHICKALIGASEREQIGFARAVLLTADNVELYNQPLSRTADTANNQATGDTGMQSPSAEGDAVTLQFRNSGGYAVAVFSLDTAVSITTETQVRVQFTFSVS
;
A
#
# COMPACT_ATOMS: atom_id res chain seq x y z
N MET A 1 -16.74 7.16 -6.17
CA MET A 1 -15.89 6.01 -6.55
C MET A 1 -15.29 5.38 -5.31
N ARG A 2 -15.02 4.08 -5.32
CA ARG A 2 -14.34 3.37 -4.22
C ARG A 2 -13.05 2.73 -4.71
N ILE A 3 -11.99 2.82 -3.91
CA ILE A 3 -10.67 2.28 -4.16
C ILE A 3 -10.21 1.58 -2.88
N GLY A 4 -9.71 0.35 -2.97
CA GLY A 4 -9.31 -0.46 -1.83
C GLY A 4 -7.90 -1.01 -2.00
N ALA A 5 -7.11 -0.95 -0.94
CA ALA A 5 -5.87 -1.69 -0.80
C ALA A 5 -6.04 -2.76 0.28
N GLU A 6 -5.69 -4.01 -0.03
CA GLU A 6 -5.67 -5.11 0.93
C GLU A 6 -4.23 -5.57 1.13
N ILE A 7 -3.77 -5.62 2.38
CA ILE A 7 -2.43 -6.02 2.78
C ILE A 7 -2.48 -7.36 3.48
N ARG A 8 -1.75 -8.34 2.95
CA ARG A 8 -1.56 -9.64 3.59
C ARG A 8 -0.08 -9.85 3.85
N ALA A 9 0.25 -10.35 5.03
CA ALA A 9 1.61 -10.76 5.33
C ALA A 9 1.61 -12.20 5.83
N ASP A 10 2.44 -13.06 5.25
CA ASP A 10 2.63 -14.45 5.65
C ASP A 10 4.00 -14.60 6.31
N VAL A 11 4.07 -15.32 7.44
CA VAL A 11 5.32 -15.51 8.19
C VAL A 11 5.72 -16.97 8.18
N ARG A 12 7.01 -17.19 7.87
CA ARG A 12 7.69 -18.46 8.03
C ARG A 12 8.82 -18.32 9.04
N VAL A 13 8.95 -19.30 9.91
CA VAL A 13 10.04 -19.39 10.88
C VAL A 13 10.77 -20.71 10.69
N ASN A 14 12.08 -20.64 10.47
CA ASN A 14 12.92 -21.82 10.15
C ASN A 14 12.33 -22.66 9.00
N GLY A 15 11.76 -21.99 7.99
CA GLY A 15 11.11 -22.62 6.83
C GLY A 15 9.64 -23.03 7.04
N GLU A 16 9.16 -23.09 8.28
CA GLU A 16 7.80 -23.54 8.60
C GLU A 16 6.80 -22.38 8.63
N PRO A 17 5.63 -22.49 7.99
CA PRO A 17 4.59 -21.47 8.06
C PRO A 17 3.97 -21.43 9.47
N ILE A 18 3.90 -20.24 10.06
CA ILE A 18 3.33 -20.05 11.40
C ILE A 18 2.04 -19.24 11.41
N GLY A 19 1.64 -18.69 10.25
CA GLY A 19 0.42 -17.91 10.06
C GLY A 19 0.68 -16.55 9.44
N GLY A 20 -0.37 -15.73 9.37
CA GLY A 20 -0.27 -14.37 8.88
C GLY A 20 0.24 -13.39 9.93
N ALA A 21 0.98 -12.37 9.52
CA ALA A 21 1.18 -11.18 10.33
C ALA A 21 0.10 -10.15 10.03
N SER A 22 -0.50 -9.62 11.07
CA SER A 22 -1.52 -8.58 10.95
C SER A 22 -0.84 -7.23 10.76
N PRO A 23 -1.16 -6.47 9.70
CA PRO A 23 -0.80 -5.06 9.62
C PRO A 23 -1.32 -4.32 10.87
N GLN A 24 -0.57 -3.31 11.31
CA GLN A 24 -0.92 -2.49 12.47
C GLN A 24 -1.29 -1.07 12.03
N ASP A 25 -1.98 -0.34 12.92
CA ASP A 25 -2.47 1.02 12.67
C ASP A 25 -1.41 1.96 12.11
N ALA A 26 -0.15 1.83 12.52
CA ALA A 26 0.93 2.68 12.02
C ALA A 26 1.13 2.55 10.50
N LEU A 27 1.03 1.33 9.95
CA LEU A 27 1.14 1.12 8.50
C LEU A 27 -0.09 1.67 7.77
N PHE A 28 -1.29 1.42 8.29
CA PHE A 28 -2.52 1.96 7.71
C PHE A 28 -2.51 3.49 7.71
N ASN A 29 -2.10 4.10 8.80
CA ASN A 29 -1.98 5.55 8.94
C ASN A 29 -0.98 6.13 7.94
N ASP A 30 0.18 5.48 7.76
CA ASP A 30 1.18 5.93 6.80
C ASP A 30 0.65 5.84 5.35
N ILE A 31 -0.04 4.76 4.99
CA ILE A 31 -0.67 4.60 3.67
C ILE A 31 -1.74 5.68 3.43
N VAL A 32 -2.64 5.86 4.39
CA VAL A 32 -3.72 6.85 4.30
C VAL A 32 -3.15 8.27 4.18
N ASN A 33 -2.16 8.61 4.99
CA ASN A 33 -1.51 9.92 4.94
C ASN A 33 -0.79 10.13 3.62
N GLU A 34 -0.11 9.11 3.09
CA GLU A 34 0.57 9.23 1.79
C GLU A 34 -0.43 9.42 0.64
N VAL A 35 -1.55 8.68 0.63
CA VAL A 35 -2.61 8.88 -0.37
C VAL A 35 -3.15 10.32 -0.33
N ALA A 36 -3.38 10.85 0.89
CA ALA A 36 -4.00 12.15 1.09
C ALA A 36 -3.05 13.35 0.91
N THR A 37 -1.77 13.19 1.24
CA THR A 37 -0.79 14.30 1.22
C THR A 37 0.12 14.24 0.01
N ASP A 38 0.28 13.06 -0.60
CA ASP A 38 1.26 12.78 -1.64
C ASP A 38 2.70 13.11 -1.22
N SER A 39 3.00 12.81 0.05
CA SER A 39 4.35 12.84 0.63
C SER A 39 4.72 11.44 1.10
N LEU A 40 6.00 11.09 1.12
CA LEU A 40 6.42 9.75 1.56
C LEU A 40 6.21 9.59 3.07
N TYR A 41 5.32 8.67 3.47
CA TYR A 41 5.06 8.32 4.88
C TYR A 41 5.45 6.88 5.19
N ILE A 42 5.20 5.96 4.26
CA ILE A 42 5.50 4.54 4.45
C ILE A 42 7.03 4.37 4.47
N SER A 43 7.55 3.72 5.49
CA SER A 43 8.98 3.57 5.73
C SER A 43 9.43 2.12 5.50
N LYS A 44 10.72 1.94 5.25
CA LYS A 44 11.33 0.63 5.13
C LYS A 44 11.23 -0.14 6.45
N VAL A 45 10.86 -1.42 6.41
CA VAL A 45 11.01 -2.34 7.54
C VAL A 45 12.48 -2.61 7.75
N ASP A 46 13.00 -2.22 8.91
CA ASP A 46 14.44 -2.21 9.23
C ASP A 46 14.78 -3.04 10.47
N LYS A 47 13.79 -3.61 11.16
CA LYS A 47 14.01 -4.43 12.36
C LYS A 47 12.95 -5.52 12.52
N ILE A 48 13.40 -6.74 12.85
CA ILE A 48 12.55 -7.84 13.32
C ILE A 48 12.86 -8.09 14.80
N VAL A 49 11.85 -8.26 15.63
CA VAL A 49 11.97 -8.44 17.09
C VAL A 49 11.17 -9.65 17.54
N LEU A 50 11.75 -10.45 18.44
CA LEU A 50 11.07 -11.50 19.18
C LEU A 50 10.61 -10.95 20.54
N VAL A 51 9.34 -11.20 20.86
CA VAL A 51 8.73 -10.78 22.11
C VAL A 51 8.44 -12.02 22.95
N ASP A 52 8.78 -11.99 24.23
CA ASP A 52 8.50 -13.10 25.13
C ASP A 52 7.05 -13.14 25.63
N SER A 53 6.70 -14.19 26.36
CA SER A 53 5.38 -14.36 26.98
C SER A 53 5.02 -13.30 28.02
N GLY A 54 5.99 -12.53 28.54
CA GLY A 54 5.77 -11.39 29.41
C GLY A 54 5.50 -10.08 28.65
N GLY A 55 5.57 -10.09 27.31
CA GLY A 55 5.43 -8.90 26.48
C GLY A 55 6.72 -8.09 26.34
N THR A 56 7.86 -8.63 26.78
CA THR A 56 9.16 -7.96 26.71
C THR A 56 9.81 -8.26 25.36
N GLU A 57 10.33 -7.23 24.69
CA GLU A 57 11.19 -7.39 23.53
C GLU A 57 12.54 -7.94 23.97
N ARG A 58 12.91 -9.14 23.49
CA ARG A 58 14.10 -9.86 23.96
C ARG A 58 15.26 -9.73 22.99
N ASP A 59 15.15 -10.42 21.86
CA ASP A 59 16.17 -10.50 20.82
C ASP A 59 15.63 -9.88 19.52
N SER A 60 16.52 -9.33 18.71
CA SER A 60 16.15 -8.65 17.47
C SER A 60 17.27 -8.69 16.45
N THR A 61 16.94 -8.39 15.20
CA THR A 61 17.91 -8.16 14.14
C THR A 61 17.54 -6.93 13.32
N THR A 62 18.57 -6.20 12.89
CA THR A 62 18.50 -5.10 11.92
C THR A 62 19.25 -5.42 10.63
N THR A 63 19.87 -6.61 10.56
CA THR A 63 20.49 -7.12 9.34
C THR A 63 19.43 -7.93 8.60
N LEU A 64 18.81 -7.28 7.61
CA LEU A 64 17.69 -7.83 6.86
C LEU A 64 18.03 -7.92 5.38
N ASP A 65 17.62 -9.03 4.77
CA ASP A 65 17.65 -9.25 3.32
C ASP A 65 16.26 -9.01 2.72
N TYR A 66 16.21 -8.49 1.50
CA TYR A 66 14.98 -8.08 0.84
C TYR A 66 14.89 -8.67 -0.56
N THR A 67 13.72 -9.21 -0.90
CA THR A 67 13.43 -9.67 -2.27
C THR A 67 12.28 -8.84 -2.85
N ASP A 68 12.56 -8.13 -3.94
CA ASP A 68 11.53 -7.45 -4.73
C ASP A 68 10.85 -8.45 -5.68
N ARG A 69 9.54 -8.65 -5.51
CA ARG A 69 8.68 -9.46 -6.37
C ARG A 69 7.45 -8.66 -6.82
N THR A 70 7.58 -7.35 -6.96
CA THR A 70 6.47 -6.45 -7.32
C THR A 70 6.00 -6.60 -8.76
N THR A 71 6.72 -7.35 -9.59
CA THR A 71 6.27 -7.77 -10.93
C THR A 71 5.30 -8.96 -10.91
N GLU A 72 5.13 -9.63 -9.76
CA GLU A 72 4.14 -10.69 -9.60
C GLU A 72 2.73 -10.11 -9.41
N SER A 73 1.69 -10.93 -9.65
CA SER A 73 0.30 -10.53 -9.50
C SER A 73 -0.41 -11.41 -8.45
N PRO A 74 -0.82 -10.86 -7.30
CA PRO A 74 -0.61 -9.47 -6.86
C PRO A 74 0.86 -9.15 -6.47
N PRO A 75 1.26 -7.86 -6.48
CA PRO A 75 2.59 -7.44 -6.06
C PRO A 75 2.95 -7.91 -4.65
N LYS A 76 4.19 -8.36 -4.48
CA LYS A 76 4.68 -8.80 -3.17
C LYS A 76 6.17 -8.51 -2.98
N VAL A 77 6.61 -8.56 -1.72
CA VAL A 77 8.00 -8.44 -1.30
C VAL A 77 8.28 -9.44 -0.18
N GLU A 78 9.55 -9.84 -0.03
CA GLU A 78 9.99 -10.69 1.07
C GLU A 78 11.01 -9.92 1.92
N ILE A 79 10.87 -10.04 3.25
CA ILE A 79 11.77 -9.48 4.25
C ILE A 79 12.29 -10.66 5.07
N HIS A 80 13.59 -10.88 5.05
CA HIS A 80 14.25 -11.99 5.74
C HIS A 80 15.23 -11.46 6.79
N GLY A 81 15.33 -12.15 7.92
CA GLY A 81 16.33 -11.87 8.93
C GLY A 81 16.57 -13.07 9.84
N THR A 82 17.78 -13.16 10.38
CA THR A 82 18.15 -14.16 11.38
C THR A 82 18.40 -13.48 12.72
N ILE A 83 17.86 -14.06 13.80
CA ILE A 83 18.00 -13.57 15.17
C ILE A 83 18.73 -14.63 15.98
N ASP A 84 19.84 -14.24 16.61
CA ASP A 84 20.56 -15.07 17.58
C ASP A 84 19.90 -14.94 18.95
N ILE A 85 19.62 -16.07 19.59
CA ILE A 85 18.95 -16.13 20.90
C ILE A 85 19.99 -16.02 22.02
N THR A 86 19.79 -15.07 22.94
CA THR A 86 20.78 -14.76 24.00
C THR A 86 20.47 -15.37 25.36
N ALA A 87 19.26 -15.91 25.54
CA ALA A 87 18.80 -16.55 26.76
C ALA A 87 17.66 -17.53 26.48
N ASP A 88 17.38 -18.44 27.42
CA ASP A 88 16.22 -19.32 27.34
C ASP A 88 14.94 -18.54 27.62
N TYR A 89 13.95 -18.62 26.73
CA TYR A 89 12.61 -18.05 26.96
C TYR A 89 11.57 -18.66 25.99
N THR A 90 10.30 -18.33 26.22
CA THR A 90 9.22 -18.63 25.28
C THR A 90 8.90 -17.38 24.47
N VAL A 91 9.18 -17.43 23.16
CA VAL A 91 8.67 -16.45 22.21
C VAL A 91 7.15 -16.54 22.21
N ALA A 92 6.48 -15.39 22.23
CA ALA A 92 5.04 -15.27 22.07
C ALA A 92 4.65 -14.54 20.80
N LYS A 93 5.48 -13.60 20.33
CA LYS A 93 5.20 -12.79 19.14
C LYS A 93 6.46 -12.46 18.35
N ILE A 94 6.25 -12.18 17.07
CA ILE A 94 7.24 -11.61 16.16
C ILE A 94 6.72 -10.26 15.69
N ARG A 95 7.55 -9.23 15.75
CA ARG A 95 7.23 -7.84 15.37
C ARG A 95 8.16 -7.33 14.29
N LEU A 96 7.59 -6.63 13.31
CA LEU A 96 8.33 -5.96 12.26
C LEU A 96 8.17 -4.46 12.41
N TYR A 97 9.29 -3.76 12.49
CA TYR A 97 9.35 -2.32 12.68
C TYR A 97 9.91 -1.61 11.45
N ALA A 98 9.39 -0.42 11.20
CA ALA A 98 9.98 0.59 10.34
C ALA A 98 10.39 1.78 11.22
N GLY A 99 11.68 1.83 11.58
CA GLY A 99 12.18 2.72 12.63
C GLY A 99 11.51 2.40 13.96
N THR A 100 10.71 3.33 14.48
CA THR A 100 9.94 3.15 15.73
C THR A 100 8.51 2.69 15.51
N LYS A 101 8.05 2.58 14.26
CA LYS A 101 6.66 2.23 13.93
C LYS A 101 6.52 0.72 13.83
N LEU A 102 5.63 0.13 14.62
CA LEU A 102 5.27 -1.28 14.48
C LEU A 102 4.35 -1.44 13.27
N TYR A 103 4.80 -2.13 12.22
CA TYR A 103 4.02 -2.33 11.00
C TYR A 103 3.30 -3.67 10.97
N PHE A 104 3.93 -4.73 11.47
CA PHE A 104 3.32 -6.06 11.50
C PHE A 104 3.59 -6.76 12.83
N GLU A 105 2.61 -7.52 13.30
CA GLU A 105 2.75 -8.40 14.45
C GLU A 105 2.12 -9.76 14.12
N THR A 106 2.80 -10.86 14.48
CA THR A 106 2.22 -12.21 14.45
C THR A 106 2.46 -12.93 15.77
N SER A 107 1.52 -13.80 16.15
CA SER A 107 1.66 -14.64 17.33
C SER A 107 2.41 -15.92 16.98
N TRP A 108 3.41 -16.27 17.78
CA TRP A 108 4.17 -17.49 17.61
C TRP A 108 4.66 -17.97 18.97
N SER A 109 4.02 -19.01 19.51
CA SER A 109 4.37 -19.57 20.82
C SER A 109 5.40 -20.68 20.68
N ARG A 110 6.66 -20.41 21.02
CA ARG A 110 7.76 -21.38 20.90
C ARG A 110 8.82 -21.14 21.97
N ALA A 111 9.23 -22.21 22.66
CA ALA A 111 10.41 -22.17 23.51
C ALA A 111 11.68 -22.14 22.65
N VAL A 112 12.61 -21.26 23.00
CA VAL A 112 13.93 -21.13 22.41
C VAL A 112 15.00 -21.20 23.50
N GLN A 113 16.19 -21.66 23.13
CA GLN A 113 17.32 -21.82 24.04
C GLN A 113 18.45 -20.85 23.66
N ASN A 114 19.24 -20.45 24.64
CA ASN A 114 20.43 -19.65 24.41
C ASN A 114 21.35 -20.33 23.38
N GLY A 115 21.75 -19.59 22.35
CA GLY A 115 22.55 -20.07 21.23
C GLY A 115 21.74 -20.57 20.03
N ASP A 116 20.40 -20.67 20.14
CA ASP A 116 19.54 -20.94 18.99
C ASP A 116 19.61 -19.79 17.97
N LYS A 117 19.27 -20.13 16.72
CA LYS A 117 19.01 -19.14 15.67
C LYS A 117 17.58 -19.25 15.20
N VAL A 118 16.91 -18.11 15.11
CA VAL A 118 15.56 -18.01 14.57
C VAL A 118 15.63 -17.30 13.23
N ASP A 119 15.38 -18.05 12.16
CA ASP A 119 15.24 -17.54 10.80
C ASP A 119 13.80 -17.11 10.56
N VAL A 120 13.58 -15.83 10.22
CA VAL A 120 12.25 -15.28 9.98
C VAL A 120 12.18 -14.77 8.55
N THR A 121 11.21 -15.28 7.78
CA THR A 121 10.84 -14.74 6.48
C THR A 121 9.41 -14.22 6.54
N VAL A 122 9.20 -12.96 6.18
CA VAL A 122 7.87 -12.37 6.01
C VAL A 122 7.64 -12.01 4.55
N THR A 123 6.61 -12.58 3.95
CA THR A 123 6.15 -12.23 2.60
C THR A 123 4.98 -11.27 2.73
N VAL A 124 5.14 -10.02 2.29
CA VAL A 124 4.06 -9.02 2.27
C VAL A 124 3.53 -8.88 0.86
N GLN A 125 2.22 -9.03 0.71
CA GLN A 125 1.48 -8.94 -0.54
C GLN A 125 0.43 -7.83 -0.45
N VAL A 126 0.31 -7.03 -1.50
CA VAL A 126 -0.69 -5.95 -1.57
C VAL A 126 -1.55 -6.12 -2.81
N SER A 127 -2.87 -6.21 -2.63
CA SER A 127 -3.84 -6.23 -3.73
C SER A 127 -4.64 -4.94 -3.80
N GLY A 128 -5.01 -4.54 -5.02
CA GLY A 128 -5.87 -3.39 -5.27
C GLY A 128 -7.25 -3.80 -5.77
N SER A 129 -8.27 -3.06 -5.36
CA SER A 129 -9.62 -3.17 -5.90
C SER A 129 -10.22 -1.77 -6.09
N GLY A 130 -11.24 -1.65 -6.94
CA GLY A 130 -11.95 -0.39 -7.06
C GLY A 130 -13.01 -0.40 -8.15
N SER A 131 -13.95 0.54 -8.02
CA SER A 131 -15.02 0.73 -8.98
C SER A 131 -15.41 2.20 -9.14
N VAL A 132 -15.70 2.56 -10.39
CA VAL A 132 -16.28 3.85 -10.79
C VAL A 132 -17.79 3.72 -10.84
N SER A 133 -18.48 4.78 -10.44
CA SER A 133 -19.94 4.90 -10.46
C SER A 133 -20.32 6.33 -10.81
N GLY A 134 -21.40 6.54 -11.55
CA GLY A 134 -21.89 7.86 -11.96
C GLY A 134 -22.46 7.81 -13.38
N THR A 135 -22.04 8.73 -14.23
CA THR A 135 -22.38 8.76 -15.68
C THR A 135 -21.95 7.49 -16.41
N THR A 136 -20.88 6.85 -15.93
CA THR A 136 -20.42 5.54 -16.40
C THR A 136 -20.01 4.69 -15.21
N THR A 137 -19.87 3.39 -15.44
CA THR A 137 -19.26 2.45 -14.50
C THR A 137 -17.86 2.07 -15.00
N GLY A 138 -17.10 1.42 -14.14
CA GLY A 138 -15.76 0.97 -14.51
C GLY A 138 -15.11 0.22 -13.37
N SER A 139 -14.04 -0.50 -13.70
CA SER A 139 -13.28 -1.30 -12.74
C SER A 139 -11.81 -0.88 -12.72
N LEU A 140 -11.16 -1.10 -11.57
CA LEU A 140 -9.72 -0.88 -11.44
C LEU A 140 -8.98 -1.85 -12.36
N ALA A 141 -8.28 -1.31 -13.36
CA ALA A 141 -7.46 -2.05 -14.32
C ALA A 141 -5.97 -2.02 -13.96
N GLY A 142 -5.54 -1.06 -13.14
CA GLY A 142 -4.15 -0.95 -12.68
C GLY A 142 -4.05 -0.39 -11.26
N ALA A 143 -3.27 -1.06 -10.41
CA ALA A 143 -3.07 -0.71 -8.99
C ALA A 143 -1.60 -0.34 -8.71
N GLY A 144 -1.11 0.72 -9.34
CA GLY A 144 0.27 1.21 -9.15
C GLY A 144 0.62 1.47 -7.67
N PHE A 145 -0.37 1.91 -6.88
CA PHE A 145 -0.20 2.09 -5.43
C PHE A 145 0.25 0.79 -4.73
N ALA A 146 -0.22 -0.39 -5.15
CA ALA A 146 0.14 -1.65 -4.50
C ALA A 146 1.63 -1.97 -4.65
N ILE A 147 2.17 -1.75 -5.85
CA ILE A 147 3.59 -1.88 -6.16
C ILE A 147 4.41 -0.94 -5.26
N HIS A 148 4.01 0.32 -5.19
CA HIS A 148 4.77 1.33 -4.46
C HIS A 148 4.67 1.19 -2.93
N ILE A 149 3.57 0.65 -2.40
CA ILE A 149 3.49 0.21 -0.99
C ILE A 149 4.49 -0.92 -0.74
N CYS A 150 4.52 -1.96 -1.57
CA CYS A 150 5.49 -3.05 -1.44
C CYS A 150 6.94 -2.54 -1.51
N LYS A 151 7.27 -1.69 -2.49
CA LYS A 151 8.60 -1.08 -2.63
C LYS A 151 8.98 -0.22 -1.42
N ALA A 152 8.00 0.41 -0.76
CA ALA A 152 8.23 1.18 0.46
C ALA A 152 8.78 0.31 1.58
N LEU A 153 8.15 -0.83 1.79
CA LEU A 153 8.43 -1.73 2.91
C LEU A 153 9.84 -2.31 2.84
N ILE A 154 10.44 -2.40 1.65
CA ILE A 154 11.83 -2.83 1.46
C ILE A 154 12.81 -1.66 1.23
N GLY A 155 12.29 -0.43 1.12
CA GLY A 155 13.06 0.78 0.83
C GLY A 155 13.74 0.79 -0.54
N ALA A 156 13.03 0.33 -1.56
CA ALA A 156 13.53 0.38 -2.94
C ALA A 156 13.64 1.84 -3.42
N SER A 157 14.75 2.16 -4.11
CA SER A 157 15.11 3.52 -4.52
C SER A 157 14.18 4.15 -5.55
N GLU A 158 13.55 3.31 -6.36
CA GLU A 158 12.69 3.65 -7.49
C GLU A 158 11.21 3.61 -7.12
N ARG A 159 10.91 3.74 -5.83
CA ARG A 159 9.55 3.92 -5.33
C ARG A 159 9.06 5.34 -5.61
N GLU A 160 7.84 5.42 -6.13
CA GLU A 160 7.06 6.65 -6.24
C GLU A 160 6.07 6.82 -5.07
N GLN A 161 5.63 8.05 -4.83
CA GLN A 161 4.53 8.32 -3.89
C GLN A 161 3.22 7.69 -4.39
N ILE A 162 2.37 7.24 -3.46
CA ILE A 162 1.04 6.69 -3.79
C ILE A 162 -0.09 7.72 -3.73
N GLY A 163 0.24 9.02 -3.66
CA GLY A 163 -0.72 10.08 -3.51
C GLY A 163 -1.64 10.27 -4.73
N PHE A 164 -2.91 10.56 -4.48
CA PHE A 164 -3.90 10.79 -5.55
C PHE A 164 -3.98 12.28 -5.87
N ALA A 165 -2.88 12.88 -6.32
CA ALA A 165 -2.76 14.33 -6.51
C ALA A 165 -3.66 14.87 -7.63
N ARG A 166 -3.87 14.10 -8.70
CA ARG A 166 -4.62 14.54 -9.88
C ARG A 166 -5.55 13.43 -10.39
N ALA A 167 -6.71 13.84 -10.90
CA ALA A 167 -7.60 12.98 -11.67
C ALA A 167 -7.48 13.32 -13.16
N VAL A 168 -7.31 12.30 -14.01
CA VAL A 168 -7.07 12.46 -15.45
C VAL A 168 -8.04 11.60 -16.26
N LEU A 169 -8.81 12.19 -17.16
CA LEU A 169 -9.61 11.47 -18.16
C LEU A 169 -8.86 11.44 -19.49
N LEU A 170 -8.81 10.26 -20.10
CA LEU A 170 -8.05 9.99 -21.32
C LEU A 170 -8.92 9.35 -22.39
N THR A 171 -8.65 9.69 -23.65
CA THR A 171 -9.14 8.95 -24.81
C THR A 171 -8.42 7.61 -24.97
N ALA A 172 -8.88 6.77 -25.90
CA ALA A 172 -8.22 5.51 -26.25
C ALA A 172 -6.78 5.70 -26.73
N ASP A 173 -6.47 6.87 -27.32
CA ASP A 173 -5.14 7.24 -27.80
C ASP A 173 -4.29 7.96 -26.73
N ASN A 174 -4.70 7.92 -25.46
CA ASN A 174 -4.05 8.59 -24.33
C ASN A 174 -3.98 10.13 -24.45
N VAL A 175 -4.95 10.74 -25.14
CA VAL A 175 -5.09 12.21 -25.14
C VAL A 175 -5.80 12.64 -23.86
N GLU A 176 -5.20 13.56 -23.11
CA GLU A 176 -5.79 14.11 -21.88
C GLU A 176 -6.93 15.08 -22.19
N LEU A 177 -8.15 14.70 -21.81
CA LEU A 177 -9.33 15.55 -21.93
C LEU A 177 -9.55 16.39 -20.68
N TYR A 178 -9.17 15.85 -19.53
CA TYR A 178 -9.35 16.41 -18.21
C TYR A 178 -8.13 16.08 -17.38
N ASN A 179 -7.56 17.07 -16.70
CA ASN A 179 -6.42 16.85 -15.80
C ASN A 179 -6.48 17.87 -14.65
N GLN A 180 -7.14 17.50 -13.56
CA GLN A 180 -7.43 18.43 -12.46
C GLN A 180 -6.84 17.97 -11.13
N PRO A 181 -6.37 18.91 -10.28
CA PRO A 181 -5.90 18.60 -8.94
C PRO A 181 -7.06 18.12 -8.05
N LEU A 182 -6.75 17.23 -7.11
CA LEU A 182 -7.68 16.76 -6.10
C LEU A 182 -7.42 17.46 -4.76
N SER A 183 -8.48 18.02 -4.18
CA SER A 183 -8.51 18.19 -2.73
C SER A 183 -8.52 16.81 -2.08
N ARG A 184 -7.84 16.65 -0.96
CA ARG A 184 -7.63 15.35 -0.31
C ARG A 184 -7.68 15.50 1.20
N THR A 185 -8.27 14.52 1.86
CA THR A 185 -8.40 14.47 3.33
C THR A 185 -8.08 13.07 3.82
N ALA A 186 -7.22 12.97 4.83
CA ALA A 186 -6.93 11.74 5.56
C ALA A 186 -7.92 11.54 6.71
N ASP A 187 -8.39 10.31 6.88
CA ASP A 187 -9.15 9.81 8.00
C ASP A 187 -8.50 8.52 8.51
N THR A 188 -7.46 8.69 9.32
CA THR A 188 -6.69 7.59 9.91
C THR A 188 -7.50 6.78 10.93
N ALA A 189 -8.57 7.33 11.49
CA ALA A 189 -9.42 6.59 12.42
C ALA A 189 -10.26 5.50 11.71
N ASN A 190 -10.55 5.71 10.41
CA ASN A 190 -11.33 4.78 9.59
C ASN A 190 -10.50 4.12 8.47
N ASN A 191 -9.18 4.26 8.50
CA ASN A 191 -8.26 3.77 7.46
C ASN A 191 -8.64 4.26 6.05
N GLN A 192 -9.04 5.52 5.92
CA GLN A 192 -9.60 6.09 4.70
C GLN A 192 -8.92 7.38 4.27
N ALA A 193 -8.87 7.61 2.96
CA ALA A 193 -8.60 8.92 2.38
C ALA A 193 -9.72 9.26 1.39
N THR A 194 -10.12 10.52 1.34
CA THR A 194 -11.12 11.00 0.38
C THR A 194 -10.55 12.12 -0.46
N GLY A 195 -11.14 12.36 -1.62
CA GLY A 195 -10.79 13.54 -2.40
C GLY A 195 -11.80 13.91 -3.47
N ASP A 196 -11.66 15.14 -3.94
CA ASP A 196 -12.63 15.81 -4.80
C ASP A 196 -11.95 16.88 -5.67
N THR A 197 -12.25 16.89 -6.97
CA THR A 197 -11.78 17.91 -7.90
C THR A 197 -12.63 19.20 -7.85
N GLY A 198 -13.82 19.13 -7.24
CA GLY A 198 -14.89 20.07 -7.51
C GLY A 198 -15.44 19.91 -8.95
N MET A 199 -16.41 20.75 -9.30
CA MET A 199 -16.88 20.86 -10.69
C MET A 199 -15.84 21.64 -11.50
N GLN A 200 -15.33 21.04 -12.57
CA GLN A 200 -14.32 21.63 -13.43
C GLN A 200 -14.66 21.40 -14.91
N SER A 201 -14.29 22.37 -15.75
CA SER A 201 -14.34 22.20 -17.20
C SER A 201 -13.17 21.35 -17.71
N PRO A 202 -13.41 20.43 -18.64
CA PRO A 202 -12.38 19.77 -19.45
C PRO A 202 -11.54 20.78 -20.24
N SER A 203 -10.30 20.42 -20.56
CA SER A 203 -9.39 21.22 -21.39
C SER A 203 -9.46 20.85 -22.87
N ALA A 204 -10.06 19.71 -23.21
CA ALA A 204 -10.25 19.23 -24.57
C ALA A 204 -11.53 18.40 -24.69
N GLU A 205 -11.94 18.15 -25.93
CA GLU A 205 -13.13 17.37 -26.28
C GLU A 205 -12.74 15.98 -26.80
N GLY A 206 -13.63 15.02 -26.61
CA GLY A 206 -13.47 13.65 -27.08
C GLY A 206 -14.17 12.64 -26.20
N ASP A 207 -13.97 11.36 -26.48
CA ASP A 207 -14.60 10.28 -25.73
C ASP A 207 -13.60 9.71 -24.71
N ALA A 208 -13.86 9.96 -23.42
CA ALA A 208 -13.06 9.42 -22.33
C ALA A 208 -13.34 7.93 -22.14
N VAL A 209 -12.29 7.11 -22.14
CA VAL A 209 -12.37 5.65 -21.91
C VAL A 209 -11.59 5.20 -20.69
N THR A 210 -10.74 6.06 -20.14
CA THR A 210 -9.90 5.77 -18.99
C THR A 210 -9.92 6.92 -18.00
N LEU A 211 -9.95 6.56 -16.72
CA LEU A 211 -9.74 7.49 -15.61
C LEU A 211 -8.49 7.06 -14.84
N GLN A 212 -7.53 7.97 -14.68
CA GLN A 212 -6.32 7.75 -13.90
C GLN A 212 -6.30 8.66 -12.68
N PHE A 213 -5.80 8.14 -11.56
CA PHE A 213 -5.25 8.93 -10.48
C PHE A 213 -3.74 8.97 -10.64
N ARG A 214 -3.18 10.17 -10.58
CA ARG A 214 -1.74 10.39 -10.67
C ARG A 214 -1.20 11.07 -9.42
N ASN A 215 0.02 10.71 -9.04
CA ASN A 215 0.77 11.43 -8.02
C ASN A 215 1.35 12.75 -8.58
N SER A 216 2.01 13.54 -7.73
CA SER A 216 2.65 14.80 -8.12
C SER A 216 3.79 14.62 -9.13
N GLY A 217 4.42 13.46 -9.17
CA GLY A 217 5.39 13.07 -10.20
C GLY A 217 4.77 12.78 -11.57
N GLY A 218 3.44 12.70 -11.66
CA GLY A 218 2.71 12.39 -12.89
C GLY A 218 2.55 10.89 -13.16
N TYR A 219 2.95 10.02 -12.22
CA TYR A 219 2.81 8.58 -12.36
C TYR A 219 1.38 8.13 -12.05
N ALA A 220 0.86 7.20 -12.86
CA ALA A 220 -0.45 6.61 -12.63
C ALA A 220 -0.40 5.63 -11.45
N VAL A 221 -1.07 5.97 -10.36
CA VAL A 221 -1.12 5.17 -9.13
C VAL A 221 -2.39 4.32 -9.05
N ALA A 222 -3.47 4.74 -9.73
CA ALA A 222 -4.65 3.92 -9.96
C ALA A 222 -5.23 4.20 -11.35
N VAL A 223 -5.60 3.14 -12.07
CA VAL A 223 -6.14 3.24 -13.45
C VAL A 223 -7.46 2.50 -13.52
N PHE A 224 -8.49 3.16 -14.03
CA PHE A 224 -9.82 2.60 -14.24
C PHE A 224 -10.13 2.56 -15.73
N SER A 225 -10.56 1.39 -16.20
CA SER A 225 -11.20 1.25 -17.50
C SER A 225 -12.68 1.56 -17.34
N LEU A 226 -13.21 2.47 -18.15
CA LEU A 226 -14.63 2.82 -18.16
C LEU A 226 -15.38 1.80 -19.04
N ASP A 227 -16.50 1.28 -18.55
CA ASP A 227 -17.28 0.24 -19.24
C ASP A 227 -17.93 0.78 -20.53
N THR A 228 -18.15 2.10 -20.58
CA THR A 228 -18.63 2.82 -21.75
C THR A 228 -17.93 4.17 -21.82
N ALA A 229 -17.54 4.54 -23.04
CA ALA A 229 -16.92 5.82 -23.31
C ALA A 229 -17.85 6.98 -22.91
N VAL A 230 -17.28 7.99 -22.25
CA VAL A 230 -18.01 9.18 -21.83
C VAL A 230 -17.66 10.33 -22.75
N SER A 231 -18.64 10.83 -23.49
CA SER A 231 -18.41 11.97 -24.39
C SER A 231 -18.21 13.26 -23.58
N ILE A 232 -17.09 13.93 -23.84
CA ILE A 232 -16.65 15.14 -23.16
C ILE A 232 -16.62 16.29 -24.17
N THR A 233 -17.32 17.36 -23.85
CA THR A 233 -17.30 18.64 -24.58
C THR A 233 -16.74 19.75 -23.71
N THR A 234 -16.40 20.90 -24.29
CA THR A 234 -15.95 22.09 -23.55
C THR A 234 -17.02 22.66 -22.60
N GLU A 235 -18.30 22.38 -22.86
CA GLU A 235 -19.42 22.75 -21.99
C GLU A 235 -19.67 21.73 -20.86
N THR A 236 -19.11 20.52 -20.98
CA THR A 236 -19.27 19.46 -19.98
C THR A 236 -18.66 19.92 -18.65
N GLN A 237 -19.34 19.67 -17.54
CA GLN A 237 -18.80 19.90 -16.20
C GLN A 237 -18.50 18.55 -15.56
N VAL A 238 -17.24 18.34 -15.17
CA VAL A 238 -16.76 17.07 -14.64
C VAL A 238 -16.35 17.24 -13.18
N ARG A 239 -16.79 16.30 -12.33
CA ARG A 239 -16.34 16.15 -10.95
C ARG A 239 -15.92 14.71 -10.71
N VAL A 240 -14.71 14.52 -10.19
CA VAL A 240 -14.20 13.22 -9.77
C VAL A 240 -14.09 13.21 -8.25
N GLN A 241 -14.73 12.23 -7.62
CA GLN A 241 -14.67 12.00 -6.19
C GLN A 241 -14.25 10.56 -5.89
N PHE A 242 -13.36 10.39 -4.92
CA PHE A 242 -12.91 9.09 -4.48
C PHE A 242 -13.01 8.91 -2.97
N THR A 243 -13.19 7.65 -2.58
CA THR A 243 -12.87 7.14 -1.24
C THR A 243 -11.89 6.00 -1.42
N PHE A 244 -10.71 6.15 -0.84
CA PHE A 244 -9.69 5.12 -0.72
C PHE A 244 -9.79 4.51 0.68
N SER A 245 -9.70 3.19 0.79
CA SER A 245 -9.63 2.47 2.06
C SER A 245 -8.50 1.44 2.06
N VAL A 246 -7.87 1.22 3.20
CA VAL A 246 -6.87 0.17 3.39
C VAL A 246 -7.31 -0.83 4.47
N SER A 247 -7.04 -2.11 4.24
CA SER A 247 -7.37 -3.23 5.14
C SER A 247 -6.27 -4.28 5.20
#